data_AF-A0A8T5LN44-F1
#
_entry.id   AF-A0A8T5LN44-F1
#
_cell.length_a   1.000
_cell.length_b   1.000
_cell.length_c   1.000
_cell.angle_alpha   90.00
_cell.angle_beta   90.00
_cell.angle_gamma   90.00
#
_symmetry.space_group_name_H-M   'P 1'
#
loop_
_entity.id
_entity.type
_entity.pdbx_description
1 polymer ?
#
loop_
_entity_poly.entity_id
_entity_poly.type
_entity_poly.pdbx_seq_one_letter_code
_entity_poly.pdbx_strand_id
1 'polypeptide(L)' 'MYYICFDCGKKIEAENIAVRVRCPYCGGKVLYKDRRTIVNVKAR' A
#
# COMPACT_ATOMS: atom_id res chain seq x y z
N MET A 1 -4.12 -6.64 -6.21
CA MET A 1 -3.09 -5.57 -6.03
C MET A 1 -3.10 -5.20 -4.56
N TYR A 2 -1.95 -5.08 -3.90
CA TYR A 2 -1.91 -4.76 -2.48
C TYR A 2 -1.44 -3.33 -2.27
N TYR A 3 -2.00 -2.69 -1.25
CA TYR A 3 -1.58 -1.42 -0.71
C TYR A 3 -0.98 -1.65 0.67
N ILE A 4 -0.08 -0.77 1.09
CA ILE A 4 0.50 -0.81 2.42
C ILE A 4 -0.03 0.39 3.19
N CYS A 5 -0.43 0.14 4.44
CA CYS A 5 -0.80 1.22 5.35
C CYS A 5 0.45 1.95 5.83
N PHE A 6 0.45 3.27 5.77
CA PHE A 6 1.55 4.09 6.28
C PHE A 6 1.75 3.94 7.79
N ASP A 7 0.65 3.83 8.55
CA ASP A 7 0.72 3.82 10.02
C ASP A 7 1.08 2.46 10.61
N CYS A 8 0.63 1.36 9.98
CA CYS A 8 0.80 0.01 10.52
C CYS A 8 1.60 -0.94 9.62
N GLY A 9 2.03 -0.50 8.43
CA GLY A 9 2.88 -1.29 7.53
C GLY A 9 2.25 -2.57 6.97
N LYS A 10 1.00 -2.87 7.34
CA LYS A 10 0.29 -4.08 6.89
C LYS A 10 -0.11 -3.97 5.43
N LYS A 11 0.01 -5.10 4.73
CA LYS A 11 -0.47 -5.26 3.35
C LYS A 11 -1.98 -5.46 3.38
N ILE A 12 -2.67 -4.66 2.57
CA ILE A 12 -4.12 -4.65 2.42
C ILE A 12 -4.43 -4.93 0.96
N GLU A 13 -5.29 -5.90 0.70
CA GLU A 13 -5.73 -6.21 -0.66
C GLU A 13 -6.68 -5.13 -1.18
N ALA A 14 -6.58 -4.82 -2.47
CA ALA A 14 -7.37 -3.77 -3.13
C ALA A 14 -8.89 -3.97 -2.99
N GLU A 15 -9.36 -5.21 -2.87
CA GLU A 15 -10.77 -5.53 -2.65
C GLU A 15 -11.31 -4.90 -1.35
N ASN A 16 -10.48 -4.85 -0.30
CA ASN A 16 -10.85 -4.27 0.99
C ASN A 16 -10.87 -2.72 0.98
N ILE A 17 -10.30 -2.09 -0.05
CA ILE A 17 -10.22 -0.62 -0.18
C ILE A 17 -11.35 -0.06 -1.04
N ALA A 18 -11.95 -0.88 -1.90
CA ALA A 18 -13.05 -0.48 -2.78
C ALA A 18 -14.27 0.06 -2.02
N VAL A 19 -14.52 -0.44 -0.80
CA VAL A 19 -15.68 -0.03 0.01
C VAL A 19 -15.37 1.21 0.85
N ARG A 20 -14.17 1.30 1.46
CA ARG A 20 -13.70 2.46 2.24
C ARG A 20 -12.18 2.54 2.21
N VAL A 21 -11.64 3.75 2.00
CA VAL A 21 -10.19 4.03 2.06
C VAL A 21 -9.75 4.13 3.52
N ARG A 22 -9.82 3.02 4.26
CA ARG A 22 -9.28 2.89 5.62
C ARG A 22 -8.60 1.54 5.77
N CYS A 23 -7.49 1.56 6.50
CA CYS A 23 -6.87 0.33 6.95
C CYS A 23 -7.79 -0.39 7.97
N PRO A 24 -8.16 -1.66 7.74
CA PRO A 24 -9.02 -2.41 8.66
C PRO A 24 -8.36 -2.73 10.01
N TYR A 25 -7.03 -2.59 10.12
CA TYR A 25 -6.28 -2.95 11.32
C TYR A 25 -5.97 -1.78 12.25
N CYS A 26 -5.71 -0.60 11.70
CA CYS A 26 -5.26 0.56 12.47
C CYS A 26 -6.09 1.82 12.23
N GLY A 27 -7.09 1.79 11.32
CA GLY A 27 -7.94 2.94 11.01
C GLY A 27 -7.26 4.04 10.20
N GLY A 28 -5.95 3.91 9.93
CA GLY A 28 -5.17 4.81 9.09
C GLY A 28 -5.81 5.03 7.72
N LYS A 29 -5.77 6.28 7.24
CA LYS A 29 -6.38 6.70 5.96
C LYS A 29 -5.37 6.81 4.82
N VAL A 30 -4.09 6.66 5.13
CA VAL A 30 -2.99 6.81 4.17
C VAL A 30 -2.51 5.43 3.74
N LEU A 31 -2.78 5.10 2.48
CA LEU A 31 -2.44 3.84 1.83
C LEU A 31 -1.55 4.15 0.64
N TYR A 32 -0.41 3.47 0.53
CA TYR A 32 0.48 3.62 -0.62
C TYR A 32 0.63 2.31 -1.38
N LYS A 33 0.92 2.43 -2.68
CA LYS A 33 1.11 1.28 -3.55
C LYS A 33 2.56 0.86 -3.51
N ASP A 34 2.81 -0.43 -3.29
CA ASP A 34 4.17 -0.97 -3.33
C ASP A 34 4.69 -1.03 -4.77
N ARG A 35 6.01 -0.87 -4.95
CA ARG A 35 6.65 -0.98 -6.26
C ARG A 35 6.81 -2.45 -6.62
N ARG A 36 6.11 -2.89 -7.67
CA ARG A 36 6.16 -4.29 -8.12
C ARG A 36 7.47 -4.69 -8.79
N THR A 37 8.15 -3.74 -9.42
CA THR A 37 9.32 -4.02 -10.25
C THR A 37 10.53 -3.29 -9.72
N ILE A 38 11.60 -4.05 -9.52
CA ILE A 38 12.92 -3.51 -9.20
C ILE A 38 13.52 -3.01 -10.51
N VAL A 39 13.68 -1.70 -10.63
CA VAL A 39 14.33 -1.08 -11.78
C VAL A 39 15.79 -0.80 -11.43
N ASN A 40 16.70 -1.41 -12.17
CA ASN A 40 18.13 -1.14 -12.05
C ASN A 40 18.45 0.15 -12.81
N VAL A 41 18.62 1.25 -12.07
CA VAL A 41 19.01 2.55 -12.64
C VAL A 41 20.53 2.67 -12.59
N LYS A 42 21.18 2.90 -13.74
CA LYS A 42 22.60 3.20 -13.80
C LYS A 42 22.85 4.63 -13.33
N ALA A 43 23.83 4.83 -12.45
CA ALA A 43 24.31 6.18 -12.14
C ALA A 43 24.99 6.78 -13.38
N ARG A 44 24.64 8.01 -13.73
CA ARG A 44 25.22 8.77 -14.84
C ARG A 44 25.99 9.96 -14.30
#